data_AF-A0AAP0CSL9-F1
#
_entry.id   AF-A0AAP0CSL9-F1
#
_cell.length_a   1.000
_cell.length_b   1.000
_cell.length_c   1.000
_cell.angle_alpha   90.00
_cell.angle_beta   90.00
_cell.angle_gamma   90.00
#
_symmetry.space_group_name_H-M   'P 1'
#
loop_
_entity.id
_entity.type
_entity.pdbx_description
1 polymer ?
#
loop_
_entity_poly.entity_id
_entity_poly.type
_entity_poly.pdbx_seq_one_letter_code
_entity_poly.pdbx_strand_id
1 'polypeptide(L)'
;METNSPVVPVFAFGQFSTAAKALNSAAMSETNEVLSPPPSSEEPTPAVFTSELDSPIHAFFAIIVWLGSVHLIVTLILASFLLLPLSKFLLVLGMLVVLIFIPIDENSKWGLAIARYIHKHARGYFPATLYVEDIKAFNPDQSYVFGYEPHSVWPIAAGILSDLAGLLPTGKVKILASTAVFYTPFLRHLWTWMGLSAATRENFSSLLKSGCSCIVIPGGVQEAFHMKHDSEVAFLKARKGFIRIAMETGSPLVPVFAFGQSYVYNWWKPHGELFLKLSRAIKFTPIVFWGTLWSPIPLRRPILVVVGKPLHFKKNATPTMEEVSEVHGQFVEAIQSLFDRHKAQAGYPDLELRIM
;
A
#
# COMPACT_ATOMS: atom_id res chain seq x y z
N MET A 1 38.70 29.05 21.51
CA MET A 1 39.18 27.82 20.87
C MET A 1 37.96 26.93 20.73
N GLU A 2 37.18 27.20 19.68
CA GLU A 2 35.87 26.59 19.42
C GLU A 2 36.04 25.35 18.56
N THR A 3 35.35 24.28 18.91
CA THR A 3 35.35 23.00 18.19
C THR A 3 34.12 22.91 17.28
N ASN A 4 34.37 22.82 15.98
CA ASN A 4 33.40 22.60 14.91
C ASN A 4 32.72 21.23 15.03
N SER A 5 31.38 21.22 15.00
CA SER A 5 30.55 20.06 14.66
C SER A 5 30.01 20.23 13.23
N PRO A 6 29.98 19.19 12.38
CA PRO A 6 29.47 19.30 11.03
C PRO A 6 27.93 19.30 11.01
N VAL A 7 27.39 20.29 10.32
CA VAL A 7 25.97 20.51 10.03
C VAL A 7 25.51 19.49 8.98
N VAL A 8 24.44 18.74 9.27
CA VAL A 8 23.71 17.90 8.31
C VAL A 8 22.81 18.81 7.46
N PRO A 9 22.76 18.67 6.12
CA PRO A 9 22.00 19.60 5.29
C PRO A 9 20.49 19.39 5.44
N VAL A 10 19.83 20.50 5.77
CA VAL A 10 18.39 20.72 5.66
C VAL A 10 18.06 20.80 4.16
N PHE A 11 17.33 19.84 3.60
CA PHE A 11 16.81 20.00 2.24
C PHE A 11 15.70 21.05 2.23
N ALA A 12 16.00 22.14 1.52
CA ALA A 12 15.19 23.33 1.38
C ALA A 12 13.95 23.09 0.50
N PHE A 13 12.82 23.63 0.95
CA PHE A 13 11.72 24.03 0.10
C PHE A 13 12.13 25.31 -0.65
N GLY A 14 12.05 25.32 -1.98
CA GLY A 14 12.34 26.51 -2.78
C GLY A 14 12.04 26.38 -4.28
N GLN A 15 10.93 27.00 -4.70
CA GLN A 15 10.69 27.74 -5.94
C GLN A 15 11.40 27.34 -7.26
N PHE A 16 10.61 26.90 -8.25
CA PHE A 16 10.74 27.24 -9.69
C PHE A 16 9.31 27.31 -10.27
N SER A 17 8.71 28.49 -10.44
CA SER A 17 8.80 29.43 -11.58
C SER A 17 8.45 28.85 -12.95
N THR A 18 7.21 29.14 -13.39
CA THR A 18 6.86 29.79 -14.67
C THR A 18 7.56 29.32 -15.95
N ALA A 19 6.98 28.32 -16.63
CA ALA A 19 7.08 28.14 -18.08
C ALA A 19 6.04 27.11 -18.58
N ALA A 20 4.75 27.48 -18.59
CA ALA A 20 3.71 26.67 -19.24
C ALA A 20 2.70 27.60 -19.92
N LYS A 21 3.15 28.24 -21.01
CA LYS A 21 2.28 28.98 -21.93
C LYS A 21 2.96 29.19 -23.28
N ALA A 22 2.95 28.15 -24.11
CA ALA A 22 2.95 28.21 -25.58
C ALA A 22 3.12 26.79 -26.13
N LEU A 23 2.48 26.51 -27.27
CA LEU A 23 2.46 25.25 -28.05
C LEU A 23 1.45 24.23 -27.48
N ASN A 24 0.39 23.80 -28.16
CA ASN A 24 0.08 23.85 -29.58
C ASN A 24 -1.44 23.83 -29.80
N SER A 25 -1.92 24.73 -30.66
CA SER A 25 -3.08 24.50 -31.51
C SER A 25 -2.57 24.19 -32.92
N ALA A 26 -2.77 22.97 -33.40
CA ALA A 26 -2.88 22.66 -34.83
C ALA A 26 -3.45 21.25 -34.97
N ALA A 27 -4.41 21.11 -35.88
CA ALA A 27 -5.38 20.05 -35.95
C ALA A 27 -4.95 18.83 -36.79
N MET A 28 -5.60 17.70 -36.47
CA MET A 28 -6.15 16.64 -37.33
C MET A 28 -5.39 16.22 -38.61
N SER A 29 -5.00 14.94 -38.64
CA SER A 29 -5.29 14.02 -39.75
C SER A 29 -5.13 12.57 -39.27
N GLU A 30 -6.13 11.74 -39.57
CA GLU A 30 -6.22 10.32 -39.24
C GLU A 30 -5.14 9.47 -39.91
N THR A 31 -4.69 8.43 -39.21
CA THR A 31 -4.36 7.11 -39.77
C THR A 31 -4.34 6.11 -38.61
N ASN A 32 -5.14 5.04 -38.72
CA ASN A 32 -5.21 3.94 -37.76
C ASN A 32 -3.95 3.06 -37.89
N GLU A 33 -2.83 3.52 -37.36
CA GLU A 33 -1.66 2.66 -37.13
C GLU A 33 -1.39 2.52 -35.63
N VAL A 34 -1.24 1.27 -35.22
CA VAL A 34 -0.85 0.85 -33.87
C VAL A 34 0.52 1.43 -33.59
N LEU A 35 0.60 2.49 -32.79
CA LEU A 35 1.88 2.97 -32.27
C LEU A 35 2.34 2.00 -31.17
N SER A 36 3.00 0.93 -31.60
CA SER A 36 3.87 0.15 -30.71
C SER A 36 4.95 1.12 -30.20
N PRO A 37 5.25 1.16 -28.89
CA PRO A 37 6.39 1.93 -28.43
C PRO A 37 7.65 1.43 -29.18
N PRO A 38 8.62 2.32 -29.50
CA PRO A 38 9.87 1.87 -30.06
C PRO A 38 10.47 0.81 -29.13
N PRO A 39 11.03 -0.30 -29.66
CA PRO A 39 11.68 -1.29 -28.82
C PRO A 39 12.79 -0.59 -28.05
N SER A 40 12.65 -0.48 -26.73
CA SER A 40 13.73 0.00 -25.88
C SER A 40 14.84 -1.04 -25.96
N SER A 41 15.86 -0.75 -26.76
CA SER A 41 17.06 -1.56 -26.95
C SER A 41 17.99 -1.57 -25.73
N GLU A 42 17.55 -1.06 -24.58
CA GLU A 42 18.28 -1.10 -23.32
C GLU A 42 17.84 -2.32 -22.51
N GLU A 43 18.80 -3.11 -22.06
CA GLU A 43 18.54 -4.21 -21.14
C GLU A 43 17.88 -3.68 -19.85
N PRO A 44 16.91 -4.40 -19.28
CA PRO A 44 16.28 -4.00 -18.02
C PRO A 44 17.35 -3.78 -16.95
N THR A 45 17.24 -2.66 -16.22
CA THR A 45 18.19 -2.30 -15.17
C THR A 45 17.57 -2.62 -13.80
N PRO A 46 17.82 -3.82 -13.24
CA PRO A 46 17.27 -4.17 -11.94
C PRO A 46 17.90 -3.31 -10.84
N ALA A 47 17.10 -2.96 -9.84
CA ALA A 47 17.56 -2.26 -8.64
C ALA A 47 17.12 -3.01 -7.38
N VAL A 48 18.01 -3.07 -6.39
CA VAL A 48 17.75 -3.76 -5.12
C VAL A 48 17.99 -2.79 -3.97
N PHE A 49 16.99 -2.65 -3.11
CA PHE A 49 17.06 -1.84 -1.91
C PHE A 49 16.77 -2.71 -0.71
N THR A 50 17.75 -2.87 0.18
CA THR A 50 17.59 -3.62 1.42
C THR A 50 17.38 -2.67 2.58
N SER A 51 16.46 -3.00 3.49
CA SER A 51 16.33 -2.26 4.74
C SER A 51 17.61 -2.40 5.56
N GLU A 52 18.19 -1.28 5.97
CA GLU A 52 19.26 -1.30 6.96
C GLU A 52 18.72 -1.79 8.30
N LEU A 53 19.51 -2.60 9.00
CA LEU A 53 19.20 -3.02 10.36
C LEU A 53 19.19 -1.79 11.26
N ASP A 54 18.03 -1.50 11.84
CA ASP A 54 17.86 -0.42 12.81
C ASP A 54 18.07 -0.95 14.23
N SER A 55 18.23 -0.03 15.19
CA SER A 55 18.21 -0.36 16.61
C SER A 55 16.98 -1.21 16.94
N PRO A 56 17.15 -2.44 17.47
CA PRO A 56 16.03 -3.34 17.75
C PRO A 56 14.97 -2.71 18.64
N ILE A 57 15.40 -1.83 19.55
CA ILE A 57 14.53 -1.08 20.47
C ILE A 57 13.64 -0.10 19.69
N HIS A 58 14.23 0.72 18.82
CA HIS A 58 13.46 1.69 18.04
C HIS A 58 12.52 1.01 17.05
N ALA A 59 12.98 -0.06 16.39
CA ALA A 59 12.16 -0.87 15.51
C ALA A 59 10.95 -1.48 16.26
N PHE A 60 11.17 -2.00 17.47
CA PHE A 60 10.11 -2.54 18.32
C PHE A 60 9.06 -1.49 18.69
N PHE A 61 9.49 -0.32 19.16
CA PHE A 61 8.57 0.78 19.48
C PHE A 61 7.81 1.30 18.25
N ALA A 62 8.47 1.40 17.09
CA ALA A 62 7.82 1.81 15.86
C ALA A 62 6.68 0.86 15.46
N ILE A 63 6.90 -0.46 15.56
CA ILE A 63 5.86 -1.46 15.31
C ILE A 63 4.73 -1.38 16.32
N ILE A 64 5.02 -1.15 17.61
CA ILE A 64 3.99 -0.97 18.63
C ILE A 64 3.14 0.27 18.34
N VAL A 65 3.75 1.41 18.04
CA VAL A 65 2.98 2.63 17.73
C VAL A 65 2.16 2.42 16.47
N TRP A 66 2.74 1.81 15.43
CA TRP A 66 2.08 1.58 14.16
C TRP A 66 0.89 0.60 14.24
N LEU A 67 1.15 -0.64 14.67
CA LEU A 67 0.18 -1.75 14.65
C LEU A 67 -0.52 -1.97 15.99
N GLY A 68 0.09 -1.52 17.09
CA GLY A 68 -0.48 -1.65 18.44
C GLY A 68 -1.69 -0.73 18.66
N SER A 69 -1.86 0.34 17.88
CA SER A 69 -3.02 1.24 17.98
C SER A 69 -4.36 0.51 17.79
N VAL A 70 -4.43 -0.45 16.85
CA VAL A 70 -5.63 -1.29 16.64
C VAL A 70 -5.91 -2.16 17.88
N HIS A 71 -4.86 -2.79 18.41
CA HIS A 71 -4.96 -3.67 19.56
C HIS A 71 -5.29 -2.92 20.85
N LEU A 72 -4.79 -1.69 20.99
CA LEU A 72 -5.14 -0.79 22.08
C LEU A 72 -6.64 -0.52 22.11
N ILE A 73 -7.25 -0.26 20.96
CA ILE A 73 -8.70 0.00 20.86
C ILE A 73 -9.49 -1.27 21.22
N VAL A 74 -9.12 -2.42 20.66
CA VAL A 74 -9.78 -3.70 20.94
C VAL A 74 -9.66 -4.04 22.44
N THR A 75 -8.46 -3.93 23.00
CA THR A 75 -8.20 -4.19 24.42
C THR A 75 -8.99 -3.23 25.31
N LEU A 76 -9.03 -1.94 24.96
CA LEU A 76 -9.80 -0.94 25.70
C LEU A 76 -11.30 -1.26 25.70
N ILE A 77 -11.87 -1.63 24.55
CA ILE A 77 -13.29 -2.01 24.43
C ILE A 77 -13.57 -3.28 25.24
N LEU A 78 -12.76 -4.33 25.09
CA LEU A 78 -12.97 -5.59 25.80
C LEU A 78 -12.77 -5.44 27.32
N ALA A 79 -11.69 -4.79 27.74
CA ALA A 79 -11.42 -4.57 29.16
C ALA A 79 -12.50 -3.69 29.79
N SER A 80 -12.96 -2.63 29.12
CA SER A 80 -14.04 -1.79 29.64
C SER A 80 -15.37 -2.55 29.73
N PHE A 81 -15.68 -3.41 28.75
CA PHE A 81 -16.88 -4.24 28.78
C PHE A 81 -16.85 -5.26 29.93
N LEU A 82 -15.70 -5.88 30.18
CA LEU A 82 -15.54 -6.95 31.16
C LEU A 82 -15.35 -6.43 32.60
N LEU A 83 -14.69 -5.29 32.78
CA LEU A 83 -14.23 -4.84 34.09
C LEU A 83 -15.02 -3.65 34.66
N LEU A 84 -15.79 -2.93 33.83
CA LEU A 84 -16.50 -1.72 34.25
C LEU A 84 -18.03 -1.91 34.27
N PRO A 85 -18.75 -1.15 35.12
CA PRO A 85 -20.20 -1.05 35.01
C PRO A 85 -20.64 -0.54 33.63
N LEU A 86 -21.83 -0.95 33.17
CA LEU A 86 -22.37 -0.61 31.86
C LEU A 86 -22.31 0.89 31.54
N SER A 87 -22.60 1.77 32.51
CA SER A 87 -22.53 3.23 32.33
C SER A 87 -21.13 3.73 31.96
N LYS A 88 -20.08 3.16 32.59
CA LYS A 88 -18.69 3.51 32.28
C LYS A 88 -18.23 2.89 30.96
N PHE A 89 -18.66 1.67 30.64
CA PHE A 89 -18.43 1.07 29.32
C PHE A 89 -19.03 1.93 28.19
N LEU A 90 -20.29 2.35 28.34
CA LEU A 90 -20.95 3.25 27.38
C LEU A 90 -20.25 4.61 27.28
N LEU A 91 -19.73 5.14 28.40
CA LEU A 91 -18.90 6.34 28.37
C LEU A 91 -17.62 6.14 27.56
N VAL A 92 -16.93 5.00 27.72
CA VAL A 92 -15.73 4.67 26.91
C VAL A 92 -16.09 4.61 25.43
N LEU A 93 -17.19 3.95 25.07
CA LEU A 93 -17.65 3.89 23.67
C LEU A 93 -18.00 5.29 23.14
N GLY A 94 -18.70 6.11 23.92
CA GLY A 94 -19.03 7.48 23.57
C GLY A 94 -17.78 8.34 23.34
N MET A 95 -16.77 8.20 24.19
CA MET A 95 -15.48 8.89 24.02
C MET A 95 -14.76 8.44 22.75
N LEU A 96 -14.72 7.14 22.46
CA LEU A 96 -14.16 6.62 21.21
C LEU A 96 -14.87 7.19 19.98
N VAL A 97 -16.20 7.32 20.04
CA VAL A 97 -16.98 7.95 18.96
C VAL A 97 -16.64 9.43 18.81
N VAL A 98 -16.53 10.18 19.91
CA VAL A 98 -16.11 11.59 19.88
C VAL A 98 -14.74 11.76 19.21
N LEU A 99 -13.79 10.86 19.48
CA LEU A 99 -12.46 10.88 18.86
C LEU A 99 -12.47 10.66 17.34
N ILE A 100 -13.53 10.06 16.78
CA ILE A 100 -13.71 9.91 15.33
C ILE A 100 -14.01 11.27 14.68
N PHE A 101 -14.65 12.20 15.39
CA PHE A 101 -15.06 13.49 14.84
C PHE A 101 -14.02 14.61 15.01
N ILE A 102 -12.93 14.37 15.75
CA ILE A 102 -11.82 15.33 15.85
C ILE A 102 -11.24 15.57 14.45
N PRO A 103 -11.11 16.80 13.95
CA PRO A 103 -10.56 17.03 12.62
C PRO A 103 -9.10 16.56 12.53
N ILE A 104 -8.72 15.93 11.42
CA ILE A 104 -7.33 15.55 11.16
C ILE A 104 -6.64 16.75 10.51
N ASP A 105 -5.58 17.23 11.15
CA ASP A 105 -4.59 18.10 10.51
C ASP A 105 -3.51 17.22 9.85
N GLU A 106 -3.57 17.09 8.52
CA GLU A 106 -2.57 16.34 7.74
C GLU A 106 -1.16 16.94 7.86
N ASN A 107 -1.06 18.24 8.19
CA ASN A 107 0.20 18.97 8.29
C ASN A 107 0.71 19.09 9.73
N SER A 108 0.11 18.35 10.67
CA SER A 108 0.52 18.36 12.07
C SER A 108 2.01 18.02 12.22
N LYS A 109 2.80 18.96 12.77
CA LYS A 109 4.23 18.75 13.01
C LYS A 109 4.51 17.51 13.85
N TRP A 110 3.67 17.28 14.87
CA TRP A 110 3.77 16.14 15.77
C TRP A 110 3.36 14.84 15.07
N GLY A 111 2.23 14.85 14.34
CA GLY A 111 1.79 13.70 13.57
C GLY A 111 2.80 13.25 12.51
N LEU A 112 3.36 14.20 11.77
CA LEU A 112 4.41 13.93 10.79
C LEU A 112 5.72 13.47 11.44
N ALA A 113 6.04 13.91 12.66
CA ALA A 113 7.19 13.41 13.40
C ALA A 113 7.02 11.93 13.79
N ILE A 114 5.81 11.54 14.22
CA ILE A 114 5.48 10.13 14.49
C ILE A 114 5.56 9.30 13.22
N ALA A 115 4.96 9.77 12.12
CA ALA A 115 4.99 9.07 10.84
C ALA A 115 6.44 8.86 10.35
N ARG A 116 7.28 9.90 10.41
CA ARG A 116 8.72 9.79 10.08
C ARG A 116 9.45 8.79 10.96
N TYR A 117 9.17 8.80 12.27
CA TYR A 117 9.76 7.83 13.21
C TYR A 117 9.36 6.40 12.83
N ILE A 118 8.08 6.16 12.54
CA ILE A 118 7.58 4.84 12.12
C ILE A 118 8.24 4.41 10.82
N HIS A 119 8.22 5.23 9.76
CA HIS A 119 8.82 4.88 8.48
C HIS A 119 10.31 4.52 8.62
N LYS A 120 11.06 5.35 9.35
CA LYS A 120 12.49 5.13 9.59
C LYS A 120 12.78 3.79 10.26
N HIS A 121 12.04 3.47 11.33
CA HIS A 121 12.39 2.38 12.23
C HIS A 121 11.62 1.08 11.97
N ALA A 122 10.39 1.14 11.42
CA ALA A 122 9.58 -0.05 11.12
C ALA A 122 10.20 -0.89 10.00
N ARG A 123 10.86 -0.26 9.01
CA ARG A 123 11.57 -0.98 7.94
C ARG A 123 12.70 -1.86 8.46
N GLY A 124 13.38 -1.46 9.55
CA GLY A 124 14.43 -2.25 10.20
C GLY A 124 13.90 -3.34 11.13
N TYR A 125 12.58 -3.46 11.29
CA TYR A 125 11.98 -4.55 12.04
C TYR A 125 11.99 -5.87 11.26
N PHE A 126 11.68 -5.81 9.97
CA PHE A 126 11.70 -6.95 9.07
C PHE A 126 13.01 -6.92 8.26
N PRO A 127 13.65 -8.06 8.00
CA PRO A 127 14.66 -8.16 6.94
C PRO A 127 13.96 -7.95 5.59
N ALA A 128 13.81 -6.69 5.17
CA ALA A 128 13.02 -6.32 4.01
C ALA A 128 13.91 -6.01 2.80
N THR A 129 13.51 -6.51 1.63
CA THR A 129 14.17 -6.22 0.36
C THR A 129 13.12 -5.74 -0.63
N LEU A 130 13.39 -4.65 -1.33
CA LEU A 130 12.66 -4.20 -2.49
C LEU A 130 13.50 -4.51 -3.74
N TYR A 131 12.97 -5.34 -4.62
CA TYR A 131 13.53 -5.66 -5.92
C TYR A 131 12.69 -4.99 -7.00
N VAL A 132 13.29 -4.17 -7.84
CA VAL A 132 12.62 -3.47 -8.95
C VAL A 132 13.20 -4.02 -10.24
N GLU A 133 12.35 -4.57 -11.11
CA GLU A 133 12.83 -5.26 -12.33
C GLU A 133 13.49 -4.32 -13.33
N ASP A 134 13.03 -3.06 -13.37
CA ASP A 134 13.53 -2.05 -14.28
C ASP A 134 13.31 -0.65 -13.70
N ILE A 135 14.33 -0.10 -13.04
CA ILE A 135 14.20 1.22 -12.42
C ILE A 135 14.10 2.35 -13.45
N LYS A 136 14.64 2.14 -14.67
CA LYS A 136 14.59 3.14 -15.75
C LYS A 136 13.21 3.24 -16.41
N ALA A 137 12.33 2.27 -16.16
CA ALA A 137 10.95 2.30 -16.67
C ALA A 137 10.06 3.31 -15.91
N PHE A 138 10.58 3.94 -14.85
CA PHE A 138 9.85 4.91 -14.03
C PHE A 138 10.27 6.35 -14.36
N ASN A 139 9.30 7.27 -14.37
CA ASN A 139 9.46 8.68 -14.66
C ASN A 139 8.94 9.52 -13.48
N PRO A 140 9.76 10.47 -12.95
CA PRO A 140 9.38 11.26 -11.77
C PRO A 140 8.16 12.17 -12.00
N ASP A 141 7.90 12.55 -13.26
CA ASP A 141 6.79 13.42 -13.64
C ASP A 141 5.49 12.66 -13.93
N GLN A 142 5.47 11.33 -13.71
CA GLN A 142 4.33 10.46 -13.98
C GLN A 142 3.77 9.85 -12.68
N SER A 143 2.44 9.80 -12.59
CA SER A 143 1.75 9.04 -11.54
C SER A 143 1.50 7.60 -11.97
N TYR A 144 1.69 6.68 -11.04
CA TYR A 144 1.54 5.24 -11.24
C TYR A 144 0.47 4.66 -10.32
N VAL A 145 -0.16 3.57 -10.79
CA VAL A 145 -1.02 2.73 -9.97
C VAL A 145 -0.28 1.44 -9.65
N PHE A 146 0.25 1.33 -8.44
CA PHE A 146 0.86 0.10 -7.95
C PHE A 146 -0.24 -0.87 -7.49
N GLY A 147 -0.50 -1.90 -8.28
CA GLY A 147 -1.39 -2.99 -7.91
C GLY A 147 -0.62 -4.00 -7.06
N TYR A 148 -0.79 -3.89 -5.74
CA TYR A 148 -0.05 -4.65 -4.73
C TYR A 148 -0.81 -5.91 -4.33
N GLU A 149 -0.09 -7.03 -4.30
CA GLU A 149 -0.58 -8.33 -3.87
C GLU A 149 0.44 -9.04 -2.96
N PRO A 150 0.02 -9.96 -2.08
CA PRO A 150 -1.35 -10.15 -1.57
C PRO A 150 -1.68 -9.19 -0.40
N HIS A 151 -2.95 -9.10 0.03
CA HIS A 151 -3.33 -8.34 1.24
C HIS A 151 -2.78 -8.91 2.56
N SER A 152 -2.73 -10.23 2.72
CA SER A 152 -2.41 -10.92 4.00
C SER A 152 -3.32 -10.50 5.17
N VAL A 153 -2.94 -10.81 6.43
CA VAL A 153 -3.62 -10.27 7.63
C VAL A 153 -3.58 -8.74 7.60
N TRP A 154 -2.40 -8.19 7.31
CA TRP A 154 -2.14 -6.78 7.08
C TRP A 154 -1.19 -6.64 5.90
N PRO A 155 -1.42 -5.69 4.97
CA PRO A 155 -0.51 -5.42 3.86
C PRO A 155 0.70 -4.61 4.36
N ILE A 156 1.48 -5.16 5.31
CA ILE A 156 2.59 -4.47 5.98
C ILE A 156 3.65 -4.04 4.96
N ALA A 157 3.91 -4.87 3.95
CA ALA A 157 4.92 -4.56 2.95
C ALA A 157 4.49 -3.43 2.00
N ALA A 158 3.21 -3.03 1.97
CA ALA A 158 2.79 -1.80 1.28
C ALA A 158 3.36 -0.55 1.98
N GLY A 159 3.54 -0.58 3.30
CA GLY A 159 4.25 0.48 4.04
C GLY A 159 5.73 0.53 3.68
N ILE A 160 6.37 -0.63 3.54
CA ILE A 160 7.76 -0.75 3.09
C ILE A 160 7.91 -0.23 1.66
N LEU A 161 7.01 -0.64 0.76
CA LEU A 161 6.94 -0.13 -0.60
C LEU A 161 6.77 1.39 -0.60
N SER A 162 5.89 1.95 0.23
CA SER A 162 5.67 3.40 0.28
C SER A 162 6.90 4.17 0.79
N ASP A 163 7.65 3.63 1.75
CA ASP A 163 8.90 4.23 2.23
C ASP A 163 9.99 4.18 1.16
N LEU A 164 10.16 3.02 0.54
CA LEU A 164 11.20 2.79 -0.47
C LEU A 164 10.81 3.31 -1.87
N ALA A 165 9.54 3.57 -2.15
CA ALA A 165 9.11 4.19 -3.40
C ALA A 165 9.63 5.63 -3.53
N GLY A 166 10.05 6.28 -2.43
CA GLY A 166 10.82 7.51 -2.49
C GLY A 166 12.20 7.35 -3.15
N LEU A 167 12.69 6.12 -3.34
CA LEU A 167 13.89 5.79 -4.10
C LEU A 167 13.59 5.48 -5.58
N LEU A 168 12.33 5.23 -5.92
CA LEU A 168 11.90 5.12 -7.30
C LEU A 168 11.76 6.54 -7.87
N PRO A 169 12.09 6.75 -9.15
CA PRO A 169 11.87 8.05 -9.79
C PRO A 169 10.38 8.20 -10.07
N THR A 170 9.61 8.45 -9.01
CA THR A 170 8.17 8.66 -9.01
C THR A 170 7.82 9.87 -8.14
N GLY A 171 6.66 10.46 -8.39
CA GLY A 171 6.12 11.52 -7.55
C GLY A 171 5.73 11.03 -6.14
N LYS A 172 4.92 11.83 -5.43
CA LYS A 172 4.38 11.43 -4.12
C LYS A 172 3.59 10.12 -4.23
N VAL A 173 3.64 9.29 -3.20
CA VAL A 173 2.90 8.02 -3.12
C VAL A 173 1.93 8.07 -1.95
N LYS A 174 0.69 7.60 -2.17
CA LYS A 174 -0.27 7.31 -1.09
C LYS A 174 -0.73 5.86 -1.16
N ILE A 175 -0.99 5.27 0.02
CA ILE A 175 -1.57 3.93 0.13
C ILE A 175 -3.10 4.06 0.23
N LEU A 176 -3.84 3.38 -0.63
CA LEU A 176 -5.29 3.38 -0.60
C LEU A 176 -5.80 2.29 0.36
N ALA A 177 -6.53 2.72 1.38
CA ALA A 177 -7.05 1.87 2.44
C ALA A 177 -8.59 1.90 2.51
N SER A 178 -9.17 0.87 3.13
CA SER A 178 -10.61 0.80 3.39
C SER A 178 -11.11 2.04 4.13
N THR A 179 -12.28 2.56 3.75
CA THR A 179 -12.91 3.70 4.45
C THR A 179 -13.11 3.43 5.94
N ALA A 180 -13.25 2.16 6.36
CA ALA A 180 -13.40 1.77 7.76
C ALA A 180 -12.24 2.23 8.66
N VAL A 181 -11.02 2.28 8.13
CA VAL A 181 -9.83 2.80 8.83
C VAL A 181 -10.07 4.25 9.28
N PHE A 182 -10.67 5.06 8.41
CA PHE A 182 -10.88 6.49 8.65
C PHE A 182 -12.06 6.78 9.58
N TYR A 183 -12.81 5.74 9.99
CA TYR A 183 -13.82 5.77 11.05
C TYR A 183 -13.34 5.07 12.33
N THR A 184 -12.06 4.70 12.42
CA THR A 184 -11.50 4.08 13.62
C THR A 184 -10.71 5.13 14.42
N PRO A 185 -11.04 5.36 15.71
CA PRO A 185 -10.38 6.39 16.53
C PRO A 185 -8.89 6.09 16.66
N PHE A 186 -8.05 7.13 16.81
CA PHE A 186 -6.57 7.08 16.77
C PHE A 186 -5.99 6.60 15.43
N LEU A 187 -6.43 5.46 14.91
CA LEU A 187 -5.97 4.85 13.66
C LEU A 187 -6.10 5.81 12.49
N ARG A 188 -7.24 6.50 12.36
CA ARG A 188 -7.47 7.49 11.31
C ARG A 188 -6.44 8.63 11.30
N HIS A 189 -5.94 9.06 12.47
CA HIS A 189 -4.94 10.13 12.53
C HIS A 189 -3.57 9.57 12.15
N LEU A 190 -3.18 8.47 12.81
CA LEU A 190 -1.88 7.85 12.61
C LEU A 190 -1.66 7.44 11.14
N TRP A 191 -2.63 6.74 10.55
CA TRP A 191 -2.49 6.22 9.19
C TRP A 191 -2.62 7.33 8.15
N THR A 192 -3.39 8.39 8.40
CA THR A 192 -3.39 9.58 7.54
C THR A 192 -2.01 10.24 7.50
N TRP A 193 -1.36 10.42 8.67
CA TRP A 193 -0.01 10.99 8.73
C TRP A 193 1.05 10.09 8.08
N MET A 194 0.82 8.78 8.07
CA MET A 194 1.65 7.81 7.34
C MET A 194 1.38 7.77 5.82
N GLY A 195 0.49 8.62 5.30
CA GLY A 195 0.23 8.71 3.86
C GLY A 195 -0.87 7.78 3.35
N LEU A 196 -1.70 7.20 4.22
CA LEU A 196 -2.88 6.46 3.78
C LEU A 196 -4.00 7.41 3.37
N SER A 197 -4.80 6.99 2.41
CA SER A 197 -5.99 7.71 1.95
C SER A 197 -7.15 6.75 1.64
N ALA A 198 -8.37 7.27 1.63
CA ALA A 198 -9.56 6.44 1.41
C ALA A 198 -9.60 5.90 -0.03
N ALA A 199 -9.84 4.60 -0.17
CA ALA A 199 -9.97 3.92 -1.46
C ALA A 199 -11.33 4.17 -2.14
N THR A 200 -11.79 5.42 -2.24
CA THR A 200 -12.97 5.81 -3.03
C THR A 200 -12.56 6.16 -4.46
N ARG A 201 -13.47 6.01 -5.43
CA ARG A 201 -13.19 6.30 -6.84
C ARG A 201 -12.78 7.76 -7.05
N GLU A 202 -13.48 8.67 -6.38
CA GLU A 202 -13.29 10.11 -6.47
C GLU A 202 -11.91 10.51 -5.93
N ASN A 203 -11.56 10.00 -4.75
CA ASN A 203 -10.28 10.29 -4.12
C ASN A 203 -9.12 9.68 -4.90
N PHE A 204 -9.26 8.43 -5.35
CA PHE A 204 -8.24 7.77 -6.17
C PHE A 204 -7.98 8.53 -7.48
N SER A 205 -9.05 8.89 -8.22
CA SER A 205 -8.91 9.68 -9.44
C SER A 205 -8.29 11.06 -9.17
N SER A 206 -8.68 11.72 -8.08
CA SER A 206 -8.14 13.03 -7.69
C SER A 206 -6.65 12.97 -7.38
N LEU A 207 -6.19 11.97 -6.62
CA LEU A 207 -4.79 11.76 -6.28
C LEU A 207 -3.94 11.57 -7.55
N LEU A 208 -4.35 10.65 -8.44
CA LEU A 208 -3.61 10.39 -9.68
C LEU A 208 -3.54 11.63 -10.59
N LYS A 209 -4.63 12.40 -10.70
CA LYS A 209 -4.67 13.66 -11.46
C LYS A 209 -3.78 14.75 -10.85
N SER A 210 -3.51 14.71 -9.55
CA SER A 210 -2.60 15.63 -8.88
C SER A 210 -1.11 15.24 -9.02
N GLY A 211 -0.80 14.18 -9.78
CA GLY A 211 0.56 13.65 -9.91
C GLY A 211 0.98 12.72 -8.76
N CYS A 212 0.06 12.33 -7.88
CA CYS A 212 0.33 11.40 -6.79
C CYS A 212 0.11 9.96 -7.26
N SER A 213 1.15 9.14 -7.22
CA SER A 213 1.05 7.69 -7.39
C SER A 213 0.27 7.06 -6.23
N CYS A 214 -0.37 5.93 -6.50
CA CYS A 214 -1.22 5.25 -5.53
C CYS A 214 -0.87 3.76 -5.45
N ILE A 215 -0.74 3.24 -4.23
CA ILE A 215 -0.69 1.80 -3.95
C ILE A 215 -2.10 1.33 -3.64
N VAL A 216 -2.59 0.35 -4.39
CA VAL A 216 -3.92 -0.25 -4.21
C VAL A 216 -3.77 -1.76 -4.03
N ILE A 217 -4.56 -2.31 -3.11
CA ILE A 217 -4.68 -3.76 -2.90
C ILE A 217 -6.06 -4.17 -3.41
N PRO A 218 -6.18 -4.63 -4.67
CA PRO A 218 -7.48 -4.71 -5.35
C PRO A 218 -8.51 -5.62 -4.67
N GLY A 219 -8.11 -6.76 -4.12
CA GLY A 219 -9.04 -7.68 -3.46
C GLY A 219 -9.46 -7.24 -2.06
N GLY A 220 -8.56 -6.57 -1.33
CA GLY A 220 -8.80 -6.01 0.00
C GLY A 220 -9.34 -7.07 0.97
N VAL A 221 -10.50 -6.76 1.58
CA VAL A 221 -11.20 -7.65 2.54
C VAL A 221 -11.44 -9.06 2.00
N GLN A 222 -11.63 -9.22 0.69
CA GLN A 222 -11.85 -10.53 0.08
C GLN A 222 -10.59 -11.40 0.11
N GLU A 223 -9.42 -10.83 -0.13
CA GLU A 223 -8.15 -11.57 -0.03
C GLU A 223 -7.93 -12.04 1.40
N ALA A 224 -8.08 -11.15 2.38
CA ALA A 224 -8.00 -11.50 3.79
C ALA A 224 -8.99 -12.62 4.18
N PHE A 225 -10.23 -12.57 3.66
CA PHE A 225 -11.22 -13.63 3.87
C PHE A 225 -10.83 -14.96 3.21
N HIS A 226 -10.25 -14.93 2.02
CA HIS A 226 -9.90 -16.13 1.26
C HIS A 226 -8.52 -16.70 1.59
N MET A 227 -7.74 -16.04 2.47
CA MET A 227 -6.46 -16.55 2.96
C MET A 227 -6.54 -18.03 3.36
N LYS A 228 -5.49 -18.76 2.99
CA LYS A 228 -5.29 -20.17 3.31
C LYS A 228 -3.80 -20.37 3.61
N HIS A 229 -3.49 -21.17 4.61
CA HIS A 229 -2.09 -21.53 4.88
C HIS A 229 -1.43 -22.15 3.63
N ASP A 230 -0.13 -21.90 3.50
CA ASP A 230 0.75 -22.44 2.46
C ASP A 230 0.35 -22.04 1.03
N SER A 231 -0.45 -20.98 0.86
CA SER A 231 -0.78 -20.40 -0.44
C SER A 231 -1.03 -18.90 -0.32
N GLU A 232 -0.70 -18.15 -1.37
CA GLU A 232 -1.08 -16.75 -1.48
C GLU A 232 -2.37 -16.59 -2.27
N VAL A 233 -3.09 -15.50 -2.02
CA VAL A 233 -4.37 -15.20 -2.66
C VAL A 233 -4.33 -13.79 -3.19
N ALA A 234 -4.63 -13.64 -4.48
CA ALA A 234 -4.88 -12.37 -5.13
C ALA A 234 -6.31 -12.39 -5.67
N PHE A 235 -7.19 -11.54 -5.14
CA PHE A 235 -8.60 -11.53 -5.56
C PHE A 235 -8.76 -10.49 -6.67
N LEU A 236 -8.32 -10.86 -7.87
CA LEU A 236 -8.18 -9.96 -9.01
C LEU A 236 -9.26 -10.14 -10.07
N LYS A 237 -9.81 -11.34 -10.30
CA LYS A 237 -10.65 -11.64 -11.49
C LYS A 237 -11.86 -10.72 -11.59
N ALA A 238 -12.48 -10.41 -10.45
CA ALA A 238 -13.65 -9.53 -10.37
C ALA A 238 -13.30 -8.04 -10.15
N ARG A 239 -12.02 -7.67 -10.03
CA ARG A 239 -11.58 -6.33 -9.63
C ARG A 239 -11.04 -5.54 -10.81
N LYS A 240 -11.94 -4.86 -11.52
CA LYS A 240 -11.60 -4.06 -12.72
C LYS A 240 -11.63 -2.54 -12.48
N GLY A 241 -12.05 -2.11 -11.29
CA GLY A 241 -12.24 -0.68 -10.98
C GLY A 241 -10.95 0.14 -11.01
N PHE A 242 -9.85 -0.40 -10.48
CA PHE A 242 -8.55 0.28 -10.49
C PHE A 242 -7.96 0.38 -11.90
N ILE A 243 -8.17 -0.63 -12.74
CA ILE A 243 -7.79 -0.62 -14.16
C ILE A 243 -8.49 0.51 -14.89
N ARG A 244 -9.82 0.60 -14.74
CA ARG A 244 -10.63 1.68 -15.32
C ARG A 244 -10.11 3.06 -14.89
N ILE A 245 -9.85 3.26 -13.60
CA ILE A 245 -9.34 4.54 -13.09
C ILE A 245 -7.95 4.85 -13.69
N ALA A 246 -7.06 3.86 -13.77
CA ALA A 246 -5.74 4.01 -14.36
C ALA A 246 -5.81 4.43 -15.84
N MET A 247 -6.73 3.84 -16.62
CA MET A 247 -7.01 4.22 -18.02
C MET A 247 -7.59 5.63 -18.14
N GLU A 248 -8.52 6.00 -17.27
CA GLU A 248 -9.15 7.34 -17.22
C GLU A 248 -8.12 8.43 -16.94
N THR A 249 -7.15 8.17 -16.07
CA THR A 249 -6.11 9.14 -15.70
C THR A 249 -4.90 9.11 -16.62
N GLY A 250 -4.66 7.98 -17.29
CA GLY A 250 -3.43 7.72 -18.07
C GLY A 250 -2.25 7.34 -17.19
N SER A 251 -2.51 6.80 -15.99
CA SER A 251 -1.49 6.38 -15.03
C SER A 251 -1.13 4.91 -15.26
N PRO A 252 0.11 4.55 -15.58
CA PRO A 252 0.49 3.16 -15.85
C PRO A 252 0.24 2.25 -14.65
N LEU A 253 -0.05 0.98 -14.93
CA LEU A 253 -0.27 -0.04 -13.90
C LEU A 253 1.03 -0.77 -13.61
N VAL A 254 1.41 -0.85 -12.34
CA VAL A 254 2.65 -1.52 -11.92
C VAL A 254 2.27 -2.73 -11.08
N PRO A 255 2.54 -3.96 -11.54
CA PRO A 255 2.31 -5.16 -10.74
C PRO A 255 3.35 -5.23 -9.62
N VAL A 256 2.88 -5.41 -8.38
CA VAL A 256 3.75 -5.55 -7.21
C VAL A 256 3.35 -6.78 -6.43
N PHE A 257 4.32 -7.62 -6.10
CA PHE A 257 4.11 -8.81 -5.28
C PHE A 257 5.02 -8.81 -4.05
N ALA A 258 4.46 -9.04 -2.87
CA ALA A 258 5.20 -9.11 -1.62
C ALA A 258 5.19 -10.53 -1.05
N PHE A 259 6.34 -11.19 -1.09
CA PHE A 259 6.57 -12.50 -0.50
C PHE A 259 6.93 -12.38 0.98
N GLY A 260 6.58 -13.41 1.76
CA GLY A 260 6.95 -13.51 3.18
C GLY A 260 6.00 -12.79 4.15
N GLN A 261 5.26 -11.77 3.69
CA GLN A 261 4.35 -11.01 4.57
C GLN A 261 3.24 -11.87 5.19
N SER A 262 2.73 -12.90 4.52
CA SER A 262 1.71 -13.80 5.06
C SER A 262 2.19 -14.60 6.27
N TYR A 263 3.50 -14.69 6.49
CA TYR A 263 4.13 -15.44 7.58
C TYR A 263 4.58 -14.56 8.76
N VAL A 264 4.33 -13.24 8.70
CA VAL A 264 4.66 -12.33 9.82
C VAL A 264 3.67 -12.44 10.97
N TYR A 265 2.54 -13.11 10.77
CA TYR A 265 1.60 -13.47 11.82
C TYR A 265 1.16 -14.92 11.66
N ASN A 266 0.99 -15.60 12.79
CA ASN A 266 0.10 -16.75 12.85
C ASN A 266 -1.34 -16.24 12.90
N TRP A 267 -2.28 -16.97 12.32
CA TRP A 267 -3.66 -16.55 12.26
C TRP A 267 -4.63 -17.71 12.19
N TRP A 268 -5.85 -17.43 12.62
CA TRP A 268 -7.02 -18.27 12.46
C TRP A 268 -8.21 -17.38 12.09
N LYS A 269 -9.09 -17.87 11.22
CA LYS A 269 -10.32 -17.15 10.86
C LYS A 269 -11.50 -18.11 10.73
N PRO A 270 -12.73 -17.64 11.01
CA PRO A 270 -13.93 -18.38 10.70
C PRO A 270 -14.08 -18.66 9.19
N HIS A 271 -14.89 -19.66 8.87
CA HIS A 271 -15.26 -20.01 7.50
C HIS A 271 -16.77 -19.84 7.27
N GLY A 272 -17.19 -19.79 6.00
CA GLY A 272 -18.61 -19.80 5.62
C GLY A 272 -19.17 -18.46 5.12
N GLU A 273 -20.36 -18.53 4.48
CA GLU A 273 -20.97 -17.37 3.83
C GLU A 273 -21.40 -16.25 4.78
N LEU A 274 -21.85 -16.60 5.99
CA LEU A 274 -22.27 -15.59 6.98
C LEU A 274 -21.09 -14.71 7.38
N PHE A 275 -19.94 -15.32 7.62
CA PHE A 275 -18.71 -14.60 7.93
C PHE A 275 -18.24 -13.71 6.76
N LEU A 276 -18.40 -14.19 5.52
CA LEU A 276 -18.12 -13.39 4.33
C LEU A 276 -19.05 -12.17 4.21
N LYS A 277 -20.36 -12.38 4.40
CA LYS A 277 -21.37 -11.32 4.36
C LYS A 277 -21.08 -10.27 5.43
N LEU A 278 -20.76 -10.70 6.66
CA LEU A 278 -20.37 -9.81 7.75
C LEU A 278 -19.10 -9.01 7.41
N SER A 279 -18.04 -9.68 6.98
CA SER A 279 -16.75 -9.04 6.67
C SER A 279 -16.90 -7.96 5.58
N ARG A 280 -17.72 -8.23 4.56
CA ARG A 280 -18.06 -7.25 3.52
C ARG A 280 -18.86 -6.07 4.06
N ALA A 281 -19.85 -6.32 4.90
CA ALA A 281 -20.71 -5.28 5.46
C ALA A 281 -19.92 -4.29 6.33
N ILE A 282 -19.00 -4.80 7.17
CA ILE A 282 -18.16 -3.95 8.03
C ILE A 282 -16.88 -3.46 7.34
N LYS A 283 -16.64 -3.86 6.08
CA LYS A 283 -15.43 -3.54 5.29
C LYS A 283 -14.12 -3.88 6.03
N PHE A 284 -14.13 -4.97 6.78
CA PHE A 284 -13.02 -5.49 7.59
C PHE A 284 -13.20 -7.00 7.78
N THR A 285 -12.12 -7.78 7.78
CA THR A 285 -12.18 -9.23 8.05
C THR A 285 -11.70 -9.50 9.48
N PRO A 286 -12.58 -9.93 10.40
CA PRO A 286 -12.19 -10.27 11.77
C PRO A 286 -11.36 -11.56 11.80
N ILE A 287 -10.04 -11.42 11.66
CA ILE A 287 -9.07 -12.51 11.77
C ILE A 287 -8.49 -12.48 13.18
N VAL A 288 -8.39 -13.64 13.82
CA VAL A 288 -7.62 -13.79 15.06
C VAL A 288 -6.17 -14.03 14.66
N PHE A 289 -5.26 -13.16 15.06
CA PHE A 289 -3.84 -13.28 14.68
C PHE A 289 -2.93 -12.93 15.86
N TRP A 290 -1.73 -13.51 15.85
CA TRP A 290 -0.70 -13.32 16.87
C TRP A 290 0.68 -13.53 16.27
N GLY A 291 1.71 -12.94 16.88
CA GLY A 291 3.09 -13.13 16.48
C GLY A 291 3.97 -13.47 17.68
N THR A 292 4.99 -12.65 17.89
CA THR A 292 6.04 -12.88 18.89
C THR A 292 5.43 -13.02 20.29
N LEU A 293 5.76 -14.10 21.01
CA LEU A 293 5.25 -14.39 22.36
C LEU A 293 3.71 -14.32 22.48
N TRP A 294 2.97 -14.78 21.47
CA TRP A 294 1.49 -14.72 21.43
C TRP A 294 0.91 -13.31 21.49
N SER A 295 1.74 -12.29 21.26
CA SER A 295 1.32 -10.90 21.28
C SER A 295 0.84 -10.43 19.90
N PRO A 296 0.21 -9.25 19.84
CA PRO A 296 -0.04 -8.49 18.61
C PRO A 296 1.19 -8.12 17.76
N ILE A 297 2.40 -8.39 18.24
CA ILE A 297 3.63 -7.96 17.59
C ILE A 297 4.03 -9.01 16.54
N PRO A 298 4.30 -8.62 15.29
CA PRO A 298 4.62 -9.55 14.21
C PRO A 298 5.87 -10.38 14.50
N LEU A 299 5.99 -11.52 13.84
CA LEU A 299 7.21 -12.31 13.77
C LEU A 299 8.20 -11.61 12.83
N ARG A 300 9.48 -11.56 13.23
CA ARG A 300 10.56 -11.04 12.38
C ARG A 300 10.90 -12.04 11.28
N ARG A 301 10.18 -11.98 10.16
CA ARG A 301 10.40 -12.81 8.96
C ARG A 301 10.89 -11.96 7.79
N PRO A 302 11.75 -12.50 6.90
CA PRO A 302 12.14 -11.81 5.68
C PRO A 302 10.94 -11.46 4.81
N ILE A 303 10.97 -10.28 4.20
CA ILE A 303 9.95 -9.81 3.26
C ILE A 303 10.65 -9.39 1.98
N LEU A 304 10.26 -9.97 0.84
CA LEU A 304 10.72 -9.54 -0.48
C LEU A 304 9.54 -8.90 -1.21
N VAL A 305 9.65 -7.59 -1.49
CA VAL A 305 8.72 -6.86 -2.35
C VAL A 305 9.33 -6.78 -3.74
N VAL A 306 8.63 -7.32 -4.74
CA VAL A 306 9.04 -7.28 -6.13
C VAL A 306 8.14 -6.30 -6.87
N VAL A 307 8.75 -5.31 -7.53
CA VAL A 307 8.08 -4.31 -8.36
C VAL A 307 8.37 -4.62 -9.82
N GLY A 308 7.35 -5.04 -10.55
CA GLY A 308 7.44 -5.32 -11.97
C GLY A 308 7.49 -4.07 -12.84
N LYS A 309 7.54 -4.29 -14.16
CA LYS A 309 7.55 -3.20 -15.14
C LYS A 309 6.17 -2.52 -15.26
N PRO A 310 6.11 -1.19 -15.43
CA PRO A 310 4.86 -0.50 -15.72
C PRO A 310 4.21 -0.98 -17.03
N LEU A 311 2.92 -1.30 -16.96
CA LEU A 311 2.06 -1.61 -18.09
C LEU A 311 1.48 -0.29 -18.63
N HIS A 312 1.81 0.01 -19.87
CA HIS A 312 1.33 1.19 -20.59
C HIS A 312 0.17 0.84 -21.49
N PHE A 313 -0.79 1.76 -21.58
CA PHE A 313 -1.98 1.64 -22.41
C PHE A 313 -2.42 3.03 -22.84
N LYS A 314 -3.24 3.09 -23.90
CA LYS A 314 -3.80 4.36 -24.37
C LYS A 314 -4.74 4.92 -23.30
N LYS A 315 -4.48 6.17 -22.89
CA LYS A 315 -5.40 6.91 -22.03
C LYS A 315 -6.77 7.02 -22.71
N ASN A 316 -7.81 6.63 -22.01
CA ASN A 316 -9.20 6.73 -22.47
C ASN A 316 -10.06 7.22 -21.30
N ALA A 317 -10.71 8.38 -21.45
CA ALA A 317 -11.55 8.98 -20.42
C ALA A 317 -12.86 8.20 -20.17
N THR A 318 -13.28 7.37 -21.14
CA THR A 318 -14.50 6.56 -21.07
C THR A 318 -14.21 5.16 -21.62
N PRO A 319 -13.36 4.36 -20.94
CA PRO A 319 -12.94 3.07 -21.47
C PRO A 319 -14.10 2.09 -21.46
N THR A 320 -14.23 1.32 -22.54
CA THR A 320 -15.24 0.26 -22.65
C THR A 320 -14.91 -0.88 -21.70
N MET A 321 -15.88 -1.76 -21.43
CA MET A 321 -15.61 -2.91 -20.56
C MET A 321 -14.62 -3.90 -21.19
N GLU A 322 -14.58 -3.94 -22.52
CA GLU A 322 -13.68 -4.78 -23.32
C GLU A 322 -12.24 -4.28 -23.17
N GLU A 323 -11.98 -2.99 -23.38
CA GLU A 323 -10.66 -2.38 -23.19
C GLU A 323 -10.17 -2.56 -21.75
N VAL A 324 -11.04 -2.34 -20.77
CA VAL A 324 -10.71 -2.56 -19.35
C VAL A 324 -10.40 -4.03 -19.08
N SER A 325 -11.11 -4.97 -19.71
CA SER A 325 -10.90 -6.41 -19.52
C SER A 325 -9.61 -6.89 -20.15
N GLU A 326 -9.21 -6.32 -21.29
CA GLU A 326 -7.94 -6.62 -21.95
C GLU A 326 -6.75 -6.19 -21.07
N VAL A 327 -6.72 -4.92 -20.63
CA VAL A 327 -5.65 -4.41 -19.76
C VAL A 327 -5.66 -5.15 -18.41
N HIS A 328 -6.83 -5.49 -17.89
CA HIS A 328 -6.96 -6.31 -16.68
C HIS A 328 -6.34 -7.71 -16.86
N GLY A 329 -6.56 -8.36 -18.00
CA GLY A 329 -5.95 -9.65 -18.34
C GLY A 329 -4.43 -9.57 -18.35
N GLN A 330 -3.87 -8.54 -19.00
CA GLN A 330 -2.42 -8.28 -19.01
C GLN A 330 -1.87 -8.05 -17.59
N PHE A 331 -2.59 -7.30 -16.76
CA PHE A 331 -2.19 -7.07 -15.37
C PHE A 331 -2.18 -8.36 -14.55
N VAL A 332 -3.21 -9.21 -14.69
CA VAL A 332 -3.30 -10.51 -14.00
C VAL A 332 -2.16 -11.44 -14.42
N GLU A 333 -1.88 -11.52 -15.72
CA GLU A 333 -0.76 -12.29 -16.26
C GLU A 333 0.59 -11.76 -15.74
N ALA A 334 0.75 -10.44 -15.68
CA ALA A 334 1.96 -9.83 -15.14
C ALA A 334 2.17 -10.14 -13.66
N ILE A 335 1.11 -10.14 -12.84
CA ILE A 335 1.18 -10.57 -11.42
C ILE A 335 1.57 -12.05 -11.32
N GLN A 336 0.94 -12.93 -12.10
CA GLN A 336 1.26 -14.36 -12.09
C GLN A 336 2.71 -14.62 -12.51
N SER A 337 3.17 -13.97 -13.58
CA SER A 337 4.55 -14.06 -14.06
C SER A 337 5.55 -13.53 -13.03
N LEU A 338 5.25 -12.40 -12.38
CA LEU A 338 6.08 -11.84 -11.31
C LEU A 338 6.18 -12.82 -10.13
N PHE A 339 5.07 -13.45 -9.77
CA PHE A 339 5.05 -14.47 -8.73
C PHE A 339 5.93 -15.67 -9.08
N ASP A 340 5.72 -16.29 -10.26
CA ASP A 340 6.39 -17.53 -10.63
C ASP A 340 7.91 -17.35 -10.80
N ARG A 341 8.35 -16.21 -11.33
CA ARG A 341 9.79 -15.93 -11.53
C ARG A 341 10.54 -15.69 -10.23
N HIS A 342 9.88 -15.13 -9.20
CA HIS A 342 10.55 -14.67 -7.99
C HIS A 342 10.29 -15.54 -6.75
N LYS A 343 9.31 -16.46 -6.76
CA LYS A 343 8.98 -17.29 -5.59
C LYS A 343 10.14 -18.14 -5.08
N ALA A 344 10.96 -18.69 -5.97
CA ALA A 344 12.13 -19.49 -5.58
C ALA A 344 13.21 -18.61 -4.93
N GLN A 345 13.51 -17.45 -5.52
CA GLN A 345 14.44 -16.48 -4.94
C GLN A 345 13.96 -15.96 -3.57
N ALA A 346 12.65 -15.83 -3.39
CA ALA A 346 12.04 -15.44 -2.13
C ALA A 346 12.10 -16.54 -1.04
N GLY A 347 12.56 -17.75 -1.37
CA GLY A 347 12.62 -18.88 -0.44
C GLY A 347 11.36 -19.74 -0.39
N TYR A 348 10.47 -19.62 -1.40
CA TYR A 348 9.17 -20.28 -1.46
C TYR A 348 8.93 -21.01 -2.81
N PRO A 349 9.78 -21.98 -3.20
CA PRO A 349 9.69 -22.64 -4.51
C PRO A 349 8.35 -23.35 -4.75
N ASP A 350 7.78 -23.95 -3.70
CA ASP A 350 6.54 -24.74 -3.78
C ASP A 350 5.27 -23.92 -3.47
N LEU A 351 5.41 -22.60 -3.25
CA LEU A 351 4.28 -21.75 -2.94
C LEU A 351 3.35 -21.61 -4.15
N GLU A 352 2.05 -21.70 -3.89
CA GLU A 352 1.01 -21.51 -4.89
C GLU A 352 0.37 -20.12 -4.75
N LEU A 353 0.14 -19.47 -5.89
CA LEU A 353 -0.68 -18.26 -5.97
C LEU A 353 -2.05 -18.63 -6.53
N ARG A 354 -3.11 -18.33 -5.78
CA ARG A 354 -4.49 -18.53 -6.21
C ARG A 354 -5.08 -17.19 -6.63
N ILE A 355 -5.15 -16.98 -7.95
CA ILE A 355 -5.83 -15.81 -8.52
C ILE A 355 -7.33 -16.11 -8.63
N MET A 356 -8.13 -15.35 -7.87
CA MET A 356 -9.58 -15.56 -7.71
C MET A 356 -10.43 -14.41 -8.22
#